data_AF-A0A5B8KTG0-F1
#
_entry.id   AF-A0A5B8KTG0-F1
#
_cell.length_a   1.000
_cell.length_b   1.000
_cell.length_c   1.000
_cell.angle_alpha   90.00
_cell.angle_beta   90.00
_cell.angle_gamma   90.00
#
_symmetry.space_group_name_H-M   'P 1'
#
loop_
_entity.id
_entity.type
_entity.pdbx_description
1 polymer ?
#
loop_
_entity_poly.entity_id
_entity_poly.type
_entity_poly.pdbx_seq_one_letter_code
_entity_poly.pdbx_strand_id
1 'polypeptide(L)'
;MSLDNRPVYTGGCQCGAVRFRIEGALGDASVCHCRMCQKASGNFYLPLVSVRGARLDWTRAEPKRFRSSSHAWRGFCAECGTPLTYEAPDGVALAIAAFDHPEEIAPTVQWGLESKLPYVDGVPGLPAHATLEDVEAEHFLRELQSYQHPDHDTESWPPEDDHE
;
A
#
# COMPACT_ATOMS: atom_id res chain seq x y z
N MET A 1 -26.92 -13.93 15.08
CA MET A 1 -26.39 -12.56 15.13
C MET A 1 -25.11 -12.60 15.95
N SER A 2 -23.95 -12.65 15.29
CA SER A 2 -22.65 -12.59 15.98
C SER A 2 -22.37 -11.12 16.30
N LEU A 3 -22.21 -10.79 17.57
CA LEU A 3 -22.00 -9.45 18.12
C LEU A 3 -20.55 -8.97 18.05
N ASP A 4 -19.73 -9.59 17.20
CA ASP A 4 -18.32 -9.23 17.05
C ASP A 4 -18.22 -8.06 16.07
N ASN A 5 -18.50 -6.84 16.54
CA ASN A 5 -18.33 -5.59 15.81
C ASN A 5 -16.83 -5.23 15.65
N ARG A 6 -16.03 -6.18 15.17
CA ARG A 6 -14.60 -5.96 14.91
C ARG A 6 -14.47 -5.23 13.57
N PRO A 7 -13.65 -4.17 13.49
CA PRO A 7 -13.42 -3.49 12.23
C PRO A 7 -12.79 -4.45 11.23
N VAL A 8 -13.14 -4.25 9.96
CA VAL A 8 -12.65 -5.04 8.83
C VAL A 8 -11.99 -4.08 7.85
N TYR A 9 -10.81 -4.45 7.38
CA TYR A 9 -10.07 -3.71 6.37
C TYR A 9 -9.69 -4.64 5.22
N THR A 10 -9.68 -4.12 4.01
CA THR A 10 -9.27 -4.84 2.81
C THR A 10 -8.26 -4.03 2.02
N GLY A 11 -7.58 -4.69 1.10
CA GLY A 11 -6.59 -4.07 0.24
C GLY A 11 -5.88 -5.09 -0.62
N GLY A 12 -4.90 -4.63 -1.38
CA GLY A 12 -4.11 -5.47 -2.25
C GLY A 12 -3.04 -4.73 -3.03
N CYS A 13 -2.46 -5.44 -3.99
CA CYS A 13 -1.53 -4.84 -4.92
C CYS A 13 -2.26 -4.09 -6.05
N GLN A 14 -1.52 -3.27 -6.79
CA GLN A 14 -2.05 -2.48 -7.90
C GLN A 14 -2.75 -3.33 -8.97
N CYS A 15 -2.23 -4.53 -9.25
CA CYS A 15 -2.86 -5.42 -10.21
C CYS A 15 -3.90 -6.36 -9.57
N GLY A 16 -4.18 -6.33 -8.27
CA GLY A 16 -5.18 -7.23 -7.67
C GLY A 16 -4.82 -8.73 -7.55
N ALA A 17 -3.67 -9.19 -8.05
CA ALA A 17 -3.24 -10.58 -7.92
C ALA A 17 -3.02 -11.01 -6.45
N VAL A 18 -2.63 -10.06 -5.59
CA VAL A 18 -2.55 -10.21 -4.14
C VAL A 18 -3.61 -9.32 -3.52
N ARG A 19 -4.49 -9.92 -2.72
CA ARG A 19 -5.52 -9.24 -1.92
C ARG A 19 -5.46 -9.75 -0.48
N PHE A 20 -5.81 -8.90 0.46
CA PHE A 20 -5.84 -9.24 1.87
C PHE A 20 -7.11 -8.73 2.56
N ARG A 21 -7.46 -9.40 3.64
CA ARG A 21 -8.52 -9.03 4.58
C ARG A 21 -7.96 -9.05 5.98
N ILE A 22 -8.29 -8.02 6.76
CA ILE A 22 -7.89 -7.89 8.15
C ILE A 22 -9.14 -7.83 9.01
N GLU A 23 -9.20 -8.66 10.05
CA GLU A 23 -10.27 -8.65 11.05
C GLU A 23 -9.68 -8.32 12.42
N GLY A 24 -10.08 -7.16 12.97
CA GLY A 24 -9.56 -6.62 14.22
C GLY A 24 -8.98 -5.23 14.09
N ALA A 25 -8.70 -4.59 15.23
CA ALA A 25 -8.14 -3.24 15.25
C ALA A 25 -6.71 -3.22 14.69
N LEU A 26 -6.42 -2.23 13.86
CA LEU A 26 -5.06 -1.92 13.43
C LEU A 26 -4.24 -1.39 14.61
N GLY A 27 -2.94 -1.66 14.58
CA GLY A 27 -1.97 -1.10 15.52
C GLY A 27 -1.43 0.26 15.06
N ASP A 28 -0.22 0.58 15.52
CA ASP A 28 0.39 1.88 15.22
C ASP A 28 0.67 2.08 13.73
N ALA A 29 0.24 3.23 13.21
CA ALA A 29 0.54 3.71 11.86
C ALA A 29 1.74 4.67 11.89
N SER A 30 2.70 4.45 11.00
CA SER A 30 3.98 5.19 11.00
C SER A 30 4.47 5.48 9.58
N VAL A 31 5.38 6.45 9.47
CA VAL A 31 6.15 6.71 8.25
C VAL A 31 7.62 6.41 8.52
N CYS A 32 8.22 5.53 7.72
CA CYS A 32 9.65 5.23 7.83
C CYS A 32 10.45 5.86 6.69
N HIS A 33 11.46 6.65 7.06
CA HIS A 33 12.36 7.36 6.15
C HIS A 33 13.69 6.64 5.92
N CYS A 34 13.93 5.50 6.56
CA CYS A 34 15.23 4.83 6.45
C CYS A 34 15.52 4.41 5.00
N ARG A 35 16.81 4.37 4.64
CA ARG A 35 17.24 4.01 3.28
C ARG A 35 16.74 2.65 2.80
N MET A 36 16.53 1.69 3.71
CA MET A 36 15.95 0.39 3.36
C MET A 36 14.48 0.50 2.94
N CYS A 37 13.69 1.30 3.64
CA CYS A 37 12.29 1.54 3.30
C CYS A 37 12.18 2.31 1.98
N GLN A 38 13.01 3.34 1.78
CA GLN A 38 13.09 4.06 0.50
C GLN A 38 13.38 3.12 -0.68
N LYS A 39 14.35 2.21 -0.52
CA LYS A 39 14.71 1.26 -1.57
C LYS A 39 13.68 0.14 -1.77
N ALA A 40 13.03 -0.31 -0.70
CA ALA A 40 12.01 -1.34 -0.78
C ALA A 40 10.74 -0.84 -1.50
N SER A 41 10.40 0.45 -1.37
CA SER A 41 9.22 1.03 -2.02
C SER A 41 9.51 1.87 -3.26
N GLY A 42 10.78 2.21 -3.50
CA GLY A 42 11.15 3.16 -4.56
C GLY A 42 10.68 4.59 -4.28
N ASN A 43 10.37 4.94 -3.03
CA ASN A 43 9.68 6.19 -2.65
C ASN A 43 10.45 6.99 -1.59
N PHE A 44 10.02 8.23 -1.28
CA PHE A 44 10.70 9.08 -0.29
C PHE A 44 10.64 8.51 1.13
N TYR A 45 9.57 7.80 1.42
CA TYR A 45 9.31 7.11 2.68
C TYR A 45 8.32 5.96 2.44
N LEU A 46 8.16 5.09 3.43
CA LEU A 46 7.18 4.00 3.39
C LEU A 46 6.22 4.14 4.58
N PRO A 47 4.95 4.53 4.34
CA PRO A 47 3.90 4.49 5.34
C PRO A 47 3.49 3.04 5.63
N LEU A 48 3.47 2.65 6.90
CA LEU A 48 3.19 1.29 7.36
C LEU A 48 2.21 1.33 8.54
N VAL A 49 1.30 0.37 8.60
CA VAL A 49 0.43 0.13 9.76
C VAL A 49 0.62 -1.29 10.28
N SER A 50 0.81 -1.42 11.58
CA SER A 50 0.92 -2.73 12.23
C SER A 50 -0.43 -3.46 12.20
N VAL A 51 -0.41 -4.74 11.86
CA VAL A 51 -1.59 -5.63 11.99
C VAL A 51 -1.45 -6.62 13.14
N ARG A 52 -0.51 -6.35 14.06
CA ARG A 52 -0.30 -7.18 15.25
C ARG A 52 -1.57 -7.22 16.10
N GLY A 53 -2.06 -8.42 16.38
CA GLY A 53 -3.27 -8.62 17.17
C GLY A 53 -4.56 -8.60 16.35
N ALA A 54 -4.48 -8.28 15.05
CA ALA A 54 -5.55 -8.54 14.10
C ALA A 54 -5.29 -9.88 13.37
N ARG A 55 -6.35 -10.44 12.79
CA ARG A 55 -6.24 -11.59 11.89
C ARG A 55 -6.02 -11.06 10.48
N LEU A 56 -4.90 -11.46 9.86
CA LEU A 56 -4.60 -11.18 8.45
C LEU A 56 -4.82 -12.45 7.64
N ASP A 57 -5.71 -12.39 6.66
CA ASP A 57 -5.94 -13.44 5.67
C ASP A 57 -5.58 -12.91 4.28
N TRP A 58 -4.79 -13.66 3.51
CA TRP A 58 -4.60 -13.41 2.08
C TRP A 58 -5.79 -14.02 1.34
N THR A 59 -6.60 -13.20 0.68
CA THR A 59 -7.83 -13.63 -0.01
C THR A 59 -7.58 -14.04 -1.45
N ARG A 60 -6.37 -13.77 -1.97
CA ARG A 60 -5.85 -14.26 -3.26
C ARG A 60 -4.42 -14.81 -3.07
N ALA A 61 -3.50 -14.55 -3.99
CA ALA A 61 -2.12 -15.02 -3.85
C ALA A 61 -1.43 -14.37 -2.63
N GLU A 62 -0.45 -15.06 -2.06
CA GLU A 62 0.44 -14.48 -1.04
C GLU A 62 1.53 -13.59 -1.68
N PRO A 63 2.04 -12.59 -0.95
CA PRO A 63 3.18 -11.81 -1.40
C PRO A 63 4.45 -12.67 -1.52
N LYS A 64 5.25 -12.39 -2.56
CA LYS A 64 6.63 -12.86 -2.63
C LYS A 64 7.46 -12.12 -1.60
N ARG A 65 8.37 -12.84 -0.92
CA ARG A 65 9.17 -12.30 0.19
C ARG A 65 10.63 -12.15 -0.18
N PHE A 66 11.24 -11.03 0.22
CA PHE A 66 12.67 -10.75 0.12
C PHE A 66 13.26 -10.44 1.50
N ARG A 67 14.32 -11.16 1.89
CA ARG A 67 15.01 -10.93 3.17
C ARG A 67 15.89 -9.68 3.07
N SER A 68 15.33 -8.54 3.47
CA SER A 68 16.01 -7.24 3.38
C SER A 68 17.09 -7.04 4.43
N SER A 69 17.02 -7.71 5.59
CA SER A 69 18.07 -7.69 6.61
C SER A 69 18.10 -8.97 7.44
N SER A 70 18.98 -9.02 8.43
CA SER A 70 18.99 -10.09 9.43
C SER A 70 17.66 -10.21 10.21
N HIS A 71 16.89 -9.12 10.29
CA HIS A 71 15.68 -9.01 11.12
C HIS A 71 14.39 -8.83 10.33
N ALA A 72 14.44 -8.47 9.04
CA ALA A 72 13.25 -8.05 8.32
C ALA A 72 13.12 -8.67 6.92
N TRP A 73 11.90 -9.11 6.61
CA TRP A 73 11.46 -9.47 5.27
C TRP A 73 10.54 -8.39 4.68
N ARG A 74 10.51 -8.33 3.35
CA ARG A 74 9.65 -7.43 2.58
C ARG A 74 8.78 -8.27 1.67
N GLY A 75 7.47 -8.13 1.78
CA GLY A 75 6.49 -8.75 0.89
C GLY A 75 6.11 -7.80 -0.24
N PHE A 76 6.01 -8.33 -1.46
CA PHE A 76 5.58 -7.60 -2.64
C PHE A 76 4.82 -8.52 -3.59
N CYS A 77 3.98 -7.94 -4.45
CA CYS A 77 3.31 -8.70 -5.50
C CYS A 77 4.33 -9.20 -6.54
N ALA A 78 4.31 -10.50 -6.84
CA ALA A 78 5.20 -11.07 -7.85
C ALA A 78 4.88 -10.57 -9.28
N GLU A 79 3.62 -10.19 -9.53
CA GLU A 79 3.13 -9.80 -10.86
C GLU A 79 3.37 -8.31 -11.16
N CYS A 80 3.03 -7.40 -10.24
CA CYS A 80 3.16 -5.95 -10.48
C CYS A 80 4.23 -5.26 -9.63
N GLY A 81 4.90 -5.97 -8.72
CA GLY A 81 5.95 -5.40 -7.88
C GLY A 81 5.48 -4.49 -6.73
N THR A 82 4.16 -4.28 -6.54
CA THR A 82 3.65 -3.44 -5.44
C THR A 82 4.19 -3.92 -4.09
N PRO A 83 4.86 -3.06 -3.31
CA PRO A 83 5.27 -3.37 -1.94
C PRO A 83 4.05 -3.50 -1.02
N LEU A 84 4.01 -4.55 -0.21
CA LEU A 84 2.86 -4.89 0.63
C LEU A 84 3.23 -5.01 2.10
N THR A 85 4.27 -5.77 2.45
CA THR A 85 4.57 -6.10 3.85
C THR A 85 5.96 -5.66 4.28
N TYR A 86 6.07 -5.27 5.56
CA TYR A 86 7.28 -5.37 6.37
C TYR A 86 7.04 -6.41 7.45
N GLU A 87 7.91 -7.42 7.53
CA GLU A 87 7.75 -8.54 8.46
C GLU A 87 8.99 -8.63 9.35
N ALA A 88 8.77 -8.57 10.66
CA ALA A 88 9.80 -8.62 11.70
C ALA A 88 9.37 -9.57 12.82
N PRO A 89 10.24 -9.94 13.78
CA PRO A 89 9.91 -10.89 14.84
C PRO A 89 8.72 -10.47 15.72
N ASP A 90 8.42 -9.17 15.78
CA ASP A 90 7.33 -8.58 16.54
C ASP A 90 6.00 -8.48 15.78
N GLY A 91 5.98 -8.81 14.49
CA GLY A 91 4.77 -8.93 13.68
C GLY A 91 4.91 -8.46 12.23
N VAL A 92 3.76 -8.27 11.60
CA VAL A 92 3.63 -7.78 10.24
C VAL A 92 3.07 -6.36 10.27
N ALA A 93 3.64 -5.48 9.45
CA ALA A 93 3.06 -4.21 9.09
C ALA A 93 2.78 -4.18 7.59
N LEU A 94 1.64 -3.59 7.20
CA LEU A 94 1.22 -3.45 5.81
C LEU A 94 1.43 -2.03 5.32
N ALA A 95 1.77 -1.87 4.04
CA ALA A 95 1.85 -0.58 3.39
C ALA A 95 0.47 0.08 3.40
N ILE A 96 0.36 1.29 3.96
CA ILE A 96 -0.94 1.96 4.15
C ILE A 96 -1.64 2.20 2.81
N ALA A 97 -0.89 2.63 1.79
CA ALA A 97 -1.43 2.90 0.45
C ALA A 97 -1.81 1.62 -0.34
N ALA A 98 -1.67 0.42 0.25
CA ALA A 98 -2.17 -0.82 -0.32
C ALA A 98 -3.56 -1.22 0.24
N PHE A 99 -4.11 -0.46 1.19
CA PHE A 99 -5.48 -0.62 1.65
C PHE A 99 -6.46 0.02 0.67
N ASP A 100 -7.70 -0.47 0.63
CA ASP A 100 -8.76 0.09 -0.21
C ASP A 100 -9.19 1.50 0.26
N HIS A 101 -9.12 1.75 1.58
CA HIS A 101 -9.44 3.03 2.21
C HIS A 101 -8.25 3.57 3.00
N PRO A 102 -7.15 3.97 2.33
CA PRO A 102 -5.93 4.40 3.00
C PRO A 102 -6.10 5.72 3.80
N GLU A 103 -7.09 6.53 3.45
CA GLU A 103 -7.45 7.78 4.14
C GLU A 103 -7.89 7.58 5.59
N GLU A 104 -8.34 6.37 5.95
CA GLU A 104 -8.74 6.02 7.33
C GLU A 104 -7.54 5.71 8.24
N ILE A 105 -6.32 5.61 7.68
CA ILE A 105 -5.13 5.13 8.36
C ILE A 105 -4.06 6.22 8.40
N ALA A 106 -4.33 7.29 9.15
CA ALA A 106 -3.38 8.39 9.31
C ALA A 106 -2.15 7.96 10.13
N PRO A 107 -0.91 8.09 9.60
CA PRO A 107 0.29 7.85 10.39
C PRO A 107 0.42 8.84 11.56
N THR A 108 0.87 8.34 12.72
CA THR A 108 0.99 9.15 13.95
C THR A 108 2.43 9.37 14.40
N VAL A 109 3.39 8.66 13.80
CA VAL A 109 4.81 8.73 14.16
C VAL A 109 5.72 8.59 12.94
N GLN A 110 6.88 9.23 12.98
CA GLN A 110 7.90 9.14 11.93
C GLN A 110 9.20 8.54 12.49
N TRP A 111 9.82 7.65 11.72
CA TRP A 111 11.07 6.96 12.08
C TRP A 111 12.14 7.14 11.01
N GLY A 112 13.41 6.99 11.40
CA GLY A 112 14.55 7.04 10.47
C GLY A 112 14.82 8.42 9.89
N LEU A 113 14.53 9.49 10.65
CA LEU A 113 14.63 10.88 10.21
C LEU A 113 16.04 11.26 9.76
N GLU A 114 17.07 10.59 10.26
CA GLU A 114 18.46 10.75 9.81
C GLU A 114 18.67 10.42 8.32
N SER A 115 17.74 9.66 7.71
CA SER A 115 17.73 9.34 6.27
C SER A 115 16.64 10.08 5.50
N LYS A 116 15.83 10.92 6.16
CA LYS A 116 14.77 11.68 5.50
C LYS A 116 15.37 12.55 4.40
N LEU A 117 14.81 12.45 3.20
CA LEU A 117 15.29 13.22 2.07
C LEU A 117 15.02 14.71 2.33
N PRO A 118 16.00 15.61 2.06
CA PRO A 118 15.97 16.99 2.55
C PRO A 118 14.83 17.84 1.97
N TYR A 119 14.24 17.41 0.85
CA TYR A 119 13.16 18.11 0.17
C TYR A 119 11.75 17.64 0.55
N VAL A 120 11.60 16.59 1.37
CA VAL A 120 10.28 16.01 1.70
C VAL A 120 9.35 17.03 2.36
N ASP A 121 9.87 17.85 3.29
CA ASP A 121 9.06 18.88 3.96
C ASP A 121 8.72 20.07 3.05
N GLY A 122 9.41 20.21 1.93
CA GLY A 122 9.18 21.26 0.95
C GLY A 122 8.12 20.92 -0.10
N VAL A 123 7.70 19.65 -0.21
CA VAL A 123 6.75 19.20 -1.25
C VAL A 123 5.45 20.01 -1.26
N PRO A 124 4.80 20.31 -0.12
CA PRO A 124 3.57 21.11 -0.13
C PRO A 124 3.76 22.56 -0.62
N GLY A 125 4.99 23.07 -0.67
CA GLY A 125 5.31 24.40 -1.18
C GLY A 125 5.69 24.44 -2.66
N LEU A 126 5.72 23.30 -3.35
CA LEU A 126 5.96 23.25 -4.79
C LEU A 126 4.74 23.79 -5.56
N PRO A 127 4.93 24.33 -6.78
CA PRO A 127 3.81 24.58 -7.68
C PRO A 127 2.98 23.30 -7.86
N ALA A 128 1.66 23.41 -7.70
CA ALA A 128 0.73 22.30 -7.76
C ALA A 128 -0.32 22.57 -8.84
N HIS A 129 -0.61 21.55 -9.63
CA HIS A 129 -1.58 21.58 -10.73
C HIS A 129 -2.42 20.31 -10.66
N ALA A 130 -3.74 20.43 -10.72
CA ALA A 130 -4.60 19.28 -10.90
C ALA A 130 -4.41 18.70 -12.30
N THR A 131 -4.54 17.37 -12.44
CA THR A 131 -4.36 16.67 -13.71
C THR A 131 -5.22 17.22 -14.86
N LEU A 132 -6.41 17.78 -14.54
CA LEU A 132 -7.33 18.35 -15.50
C LEU A 132 -7.04 19.82 -15.89
N GLU A 133 -6.06 20.47 -15.27
CA GLU A 133 -5.64 21.84 -15.64
C GLU A 133 -4.87 21.87 -16.97
N ASP A 134 -4.29 20.73 -17.38
CA ASP A 134 -3.56 20.59 -18.64
C ASP A 134 -4.52 20.21 -19.78
N VAL A 135 -5.00 21.24 -20.48
CA VAL A 135 -5.88 21.10 -21.66
C VAL A 135 -5.21 20.39 -22.83
N GLU A 136 -3.88 20.39 -22.93
CA GLU A 136 -3.16 19.64 -23.98
C GLU A 136 -3.15 18.14 -23.66
N ALA A 137 -3.14 17.77 -22.39
CA ALA A 137 -3.27 16.40 -21.91
C ALA A 137 -4.71 15.87 -21.91
N GLU A 138 -5.73 16.73 -22.04
CA GLU A 138 -7.14 16.35 -21.92
C GLU A 138 -7.53 15.19 -22.85
N HIS A 139 -7.08 15.21 -24.11
CA HIS A 139 -7.34 14.13 -25.06
C HIS A 139 -6.73 12.80 -24.58
N PHE A 140 -5.47 12.83 -24.16
CA PHE A 140 -4.76 11.66 -23.65
C PHE A 140 -5.44 11.08 -22.40
N LEU A 141 -5.86 11.94 -21.47
CA LEU A 141 -6.52 11.52 -20.23
C LEU A 141 -7.89 10.88 -20.48
N ARG A 142 -8.63 11.32 -21.51
CA ARG A 142 -9.91 10.72 -21.90
C ARG A 142 -9.76 9.31 -22.47
N GLU A 143 -8.64 9.04 -23.12
CA GLU A 143 -8.33 7.73 -23.72
C GLU A 143 -7.56 6.81 -22.77
N LEU A 144 -7.03 7.33 -21.66
CA LEU A 144 -6.29 6.55 -20.69
C LEU A 144 -7.21 5.56 -19.96
N GLN A 145 -7.05 4.28 -20.29
CA GLN A 145 -7.65 3.20 -19.54
C GLN A 145 -6.73 2.76 -18.40
N SER A 146 -7.22 2.82 -17.17
CA SER A 146 -6.52 2.26 -16.02
C SER A 146 -6.75 0.75 -15.95
N TYR A 147 -5.66 -0.01 -15.85
CA TYR A 147 -5.69 -1.45 -15.55
C TYR A 147 -5.42 -1.74 -14.07
N GLN A 148 -5.43 -0.71 -13.23
CA GLN A 148 -5.35 -0.88 -11.78
C GLN A 148 -6.62 -1.58 -11.29
N HIS A 149 -6.43 -2.59 -10.45
CA HIS A 149 -7.52 -3.22 -9.73
C HIS A 149 -8.25 -2.20 -8.86
N PRO A 150 -9.60 -2.20 -8.82
CA PRO A 150 -10.34 -1.24 -8.04
C PRO A 150 -10.09 -1.40 -6.53
N ASP A 151 -10.33 -0.34 -5.77
CA ASP A 151 -10.17 -0.32 -4.30
C ASP A 151 -11.37 -0.99 -3.60
N HIS A 152 -11.67 -2.24 -3.97
CA HIS A 152 -12.63 -3.15 -3.32
C HIS A 152 -12.47 -4.57 -3.88
N ASP A 153 -12.97 -5.58 -3.17
CA ASP A 153 -12.95 -6.96 -3.68
C ASP A 153 -13.86 -7.13 -4.90
N THR A 154 -13.37 -7.85 -5.91
CA THR A 154 -14.14 -8.25 -7.10
C THR A 154 -14.54 -9.72 -7.02
N GLU A 155 -15.71 -10.06 -7.55
CA GLU A 155 -16.25 -11.43 -7.55
C GLU A 155 -15.41 -12.38 -8.42
N SER A 156 -14.85 -11.87 -9.53
CA SER A 156 -13.97 -12.59 -10.45
C SER A 156 -12.56 -12.00 -10.50
N TRP A 157 -11.55 -12.87 -10.62
CA TRP A 157 -10.15 -12.53 -10.82
C TRP A 157 -9.36 -13.71 -11.44
N PRO A 158 -8.48 -13.49 -12.45
CA PRO A 158 -8.26 -12.24 -13.18
C PRO A 158 -9.54 -11.74 -13.87
N PRO A 159 -9.63 -10.46 -14.26
CA PRO A 159 -10.75 -9.98 -15.05
C PRO A 159 -10.81 -10.83 -16.32
N GLU A 160 -12.00 -11.09 -16.84
CA GLU A 160 -12.09 -11.67 -18.18
C GLU A 160 -11.37 -10.71 -19.14
N ASP A 161 -10.44 -11.24 -19.95
CA ASP A 161 -9.69 -10.43 -20.91
C ASP A 161 -10.71 -9.85 -21.92
N ASP A 162 -11.12 -8.61 -21.73
CA ASP A 162 -11.92 -7.84 -22.71
C ASP A 162 -11.07 -7.38 -23.92
N HIS A 163 -9.95 -8.07 -24.19
CA HIS A 163 -8.95 -7.68 -25.19
C HIS A 163 -8.79 -8.76 -26.28
N GLU A 164 -9.73 -8.75 -27.23
CA GLU A 164 -9.45 -9.04 -28.65
C GLU A 164 -8.86 -7.80 -29.35
#